data_AF-A0A7L2SKL7-F1
#
_entry.id   AF-A0A7L2SKL7-F1
#
_cell.length_a   1.000
_cell.length_b   1.000
_cell.length_c   1.000
_cell.angle_alpha   90.00
_cell.angle_beta   90.00
_cell.angle_gamma   90.00
#
_symmetry.space_group_name_H-M   'P 1'
#
loop_
_entity.id
_entity.type
_entity.pdbx_description
1 polymer ?
#
loop_
_entity_poly.entity_id
_entity_poly.type
_entity_poly.pdbx_seq_one_letter_code
_entity_poly.pdbx_strand_id
1 'polypeptide(L)'
;SFFEEERSILAQSTSPWIPQLQYAFQDKKNLYLVMEYQPGGDLLSLLNRYEDQLDENMVQFYLAELVLAIHSVHQMGYVHR
;
A
#
# COMPACT_ATOMS: atom_id res chain seq x y z
N SER A 1 14.83 -11.78 3.82
CA SER A 1 14.56 -10.75 4.85
C SER A 1 13.27 -10.05 4.45
N PHE A 2 12.48 -9.56 5.39
CA PHE A 2 11.19 -8.89 5.13
C PHE A 2 11.24 -7.89 3.95
N PHE A 3 12.31 -7.08 3.89
CA PHE A 3 12.52 -6.08 2.85
C PHE A 3 12.69 -6.63 1.42
N GLU A 4 13.21 -7.85 1.26
CA GLU A 4 13.32 -8.50 -0.05
C GLU A 4 11.96 -9.01 -0.54
N GLU A 5 11.11 -9.45 0.39
CA GLU A 5 9.74 -9.87 0.08
C GLU A 5 8.89 -8.66 -0.31
N GLU A 6 8.99 -7.54 0.42
CA GLU A 6 8.34 -6.28 0.08
C GLU A 6 8.76 -5.76 -1.30
N ARG A 7 10.08 -5.68 -1.57
CA ARG A 7 10.60 -5.30 -2.88
C ARG A 7 10.08 -6.22 -3.99
N SER A 8 10.01 -7.52 -3.72
CA SER A 8 9.52 -8.52 -4.68
C SER A 8 8.05 -8.31 -5.03
N ILE A 9 7.19 -8.08 -4.04
CA ILE A 9 5.76 -7.81 -4.24
C ILE A 9 5.57 -6.54 -5.06
N LEU A 10 6.22 -5.44 -4.65
CA LEU A 10 6.08 -4.14 -5.31
C LEU A 10 6.63 -4.14 -6.75
N ALA A 11 7.62 -5.00 -7.05
CA ALA A 11 8.18 -5.14 -8.39
C ALA A 11 7.35 -6.05 -9.32
N GLN A 12 6.67 -7.06 -8.77
CA GLN A 12 5.92 -8.05 -9.53
C GLN A 12 4.42 -7.74 -9.64
N SER A 13 3.91 -6.87 -8.78
CA SER A 13 2.49 -6.52 -8.79
C SER A 13 2.09 -5.82 -10.10
N THR A 14 0.99 -6.28 -10.67
CA THR A 14 0.22 -5.58 -11.72
C THR A 14 -1.13 -5.08 -11.20
N SER A 15 -1.40 -5.28 -9.91
CA SER A 15 -2.64 -4.87 -9.27
C SER A 15 -2.66 -3.35 -9.05
N PRO A 16 -3.76 -2.65 -9.39
CA PRO A 16 -3.89 -1.22 -9.15
C PRO A 16 -3.92 -0.84 -7.66
N TRP A 17 -4.12 -1.82 -6.77
CA TRP A 17 -4.19 -1.61 -5.32
C TRP A 17 -2.84 -1.76 -4.60
N ILE A 18 -1.77 -2.08 -5.33
CA ILE A 18 -0.42 -2.20 -4.79
C ILE A 18 0.46 -1.17 -5.51
N PRO A 19 1.11 -0.24 -4.78
CA PRO A 19 1.98 0.75 -5.39
C PRO A 19 3.10 0.11 -6.21
N GLN A 20 3.35 0.66 -7.41
CA GLN A 20 4.41 0.15 -8.27
C GLN A 20 5.78 0.62 -7.78
N LEU A 21 6.74 -0.32 -7.71
CA LEU A 21 8.15 0.00 -7.51
C LEU A 21 8.76 0.52 -8.82
N GLN A 22 9.27 1.76 -8.81
CA GLN A 22 9.99 2.36 -9.93
C GLN A 22 11.49 2.03 -9.86
N TYR A 23 12.09 2.18 -8.68
CA TYR A 23 13.51 1.89 -8.45
C TYR A 23 13.75 1.34 -7.04
N ALA A 24 14.78 0.52 -6.89
CA ALA A 24 15.30 0.12 -5.59
C ALA A 24 16.83 0.18 -5.59
N PHE A 25 17.40 0.78 -4.56
CA PHE A 25 18.85 0.87 -4.37
C PHE A 25 19.18 0.86 -2.88
N GLN A 26 20.42 0.53 -2.54
CA GLN A 26 20.84 0.41 -1.15
C GLN A 26 22.24 1.00 -0.96
N ASP A 27 22.50 1.50 0.23
CA ASP A 27 23.85 1.81 0.70
C ASP A 27 24.28 0.79 1.77
N LYS A 28 25.36 1.08 2.51
CA LYS A 28 25.87 0.18 3.56
C LYS A 28 24.93 0.01 4.76
N LYS A 29 23.93 0.89 4.91
CA LYS A 29 23.08 1.01 6.10
C LYS A 29 21.58 0.90 5.79
N ASN A 30 21.15 1.31 4.59
CA ASN A 30 19.74 1.48 4.27
C ASN A 30 19.37 0.90 2.90
N LEU A 31 18.12 0.47 2.79
CA LEU A 31 17.43 0.18 1.54
C LEU A 31 16.48 1.35 1.20
N TYR A 32 16.47 1.76 -0.05
CA TYR A 32 15.64 2.82 -0.58
C TYR A 32 14.71 2.25 -1.64
N LEU A 33 13.40 2.44 -1.45
CA LEU A 33 12.36 2.03 -2.40
C LEU A 33 11.71 3.28 -2.97
N VAL A 34 11.82 3.46 -4.28
CA VAL A 34 11.15 4.54 -5.01
C VAL A 34 9.86 3.97 -5.57
N MET A 35 8.74 4.40 -5.01
CA MET A 35 7.40 3.94 -5.37
C MET A 35 6.60 5.06 -6.02
N GLU A 36 5.49 4.70 -6.64
CA GLU A 36 4.48 5.66 -7.11
C GLU A 36 4.03 6.60 -5.99
N TYR A 37 3.95 7.90 -6.31
CA TYR A 37 3.53 8.93 -5.36
C TYR A 37 2.01 9.05 -5.33
N GLN A 38 1.43 8.92 -4.13
CA GLN A 38 -0.01 9.06 -3.88
C GLN A 38 -0.28 10.42 -3.21
N PRO A 39 -0.74 11.46 -3.95
CA PRO A 39 -0.89 12.81 -3.41
C PRO A 39 -1.97 12.95 -2.33
N GLY A 40 -2.87 11.97 -2.22
CA GLY A 40 -3.91 11.95 -1.17
C GLY A 40 -3.36 11.71 0.24
N GLY A 41 -2.16 11.13 0.36
CA GLY A 41 -1.59 10.64 1.61
C GLY A 41 -2.16 9.27 2.00
N ASP A 42 -1.98 8.90 3.27
CA ASP A 42 -2.46 7.63 3.82
C ASP A 42 -3.84 7.75 4.48
N LEU A 43 -4.46 6.59 4.75
CA LEU A 43 -5.80 6.51 5.34
C LEU A 43 -5.85 7.06 6.78
N LEU A 44 -4.77 6.93 7.57
CA LEU A 44 -4.73 7.48 8.93
C LEU A 44 -4.71 9.02 8.88
N SER A 45 -3.92 9.58 7.98
CA SER A 45 -3.91 11.02 7.68
C SER A 45 -5.28 11.50 7.22
N LEU A 46 -6.03 10.69 6.45
CA LEU A 46 -7.41 11.01 6.09
C LEU A 46 -8.32 11.00 7.33
N LEU A 47 -8.31 9.95 8.15
CA LEU A 47 -9.13 9.84 9.37
C LEU A 47 -8.91 11.04 10.30
N ASN A 48 -7.64 11.42 10.51
CA ASN A 48 -7.28 12.57 11.33
C ASN A 48 -7.87 13.89 10.81
N ARG A 49 -8.01 14.07 9.49
CA ARG A 49 -8.63 15.28 8.90
C ARG A 49 -10.14 15.36 9.18
N TYR A 50 -10.77 14.24 9.47
CA TYR A 50 -12.21 14.11 9.74
C TYR A 50 -12.51 13.79 11.21
N GLU A 51 -11.56 14.08 12.13
CA GLU A 51 -11.74 13.84 13.57
C GLU A 51 -12.18 12.39 13.90
N ASP A 52 -11.58 11.42 13.19
CA ASP A 52 -11.88 9.98 13.29
C ASP A 52 -13.35 9.60 12.94
N GLN A 53 -14.10 10.49 12.29
CA GLN A 53 -15.49 10.29 11.89
C GLN A 53 -15.66 10.47 10.39
N LEU A 54 -15.73 9.35 9.68
CA LEU A 54 -16.11 9.31 8.27
C LEU A 54 -17.62 9.09 8.13
N ASP A 55 -18.24 9.71 7.13
CA ASP A 55 -19.62 9.39 6.77
C ASP A 55 -19.73 7.99 6.16
N GLU A 56 -20.94 7.44 6.16
CA GLU A 56 -21.20 6.07 5.71
C GLU A 56 -20.73 5.80 4.27
N ASN A 57 -20.85 6.77 3.36
CA ASN A 57 -20.43 6.59 1.96
C ASN A 57 -18.90 6.52 1.87
N MET A 58 -18.18 7.37 2.61
CA MET A 58 -16.73 7.33 2.67
C MET A 58 -16.25 6.01 3.26
N VAL A 59 -16.86 5.56 4.37
CA VAL A 59 -16.52 4.28 4.99
C VAL A 59 -16.74 3.14 4.01
N GLN A 60 -17.89 3.10 3.33
CA GLN A 60 -18.20 2.05 2.35
C GLN A 60 -17.17 2.02 1.22
N PHE A 61 -16.80 3.19 0.69
CA PHE A 61 -15.81 3.32 -0.37
C PHE A 61 -14.44 2.81 0.05
N TYR A 62 -13.88 3.34 1.14
CA TYR A 62 -12.53 2.94 1.59
C TYR A 62 -12.47 1.49 2.07
N LEU A 63 -13.55 0.97 2.67
CA LEU A 63 -13.62 -0.43 3.05
C LEU A 63 -13.59 -1.35 1.82
N ALA A 64 -14.32 -0.99 0.75
CA ALA A 64 -14.28 -1.75 -0.49
C ALA A 64 -12.87 -1.77 -1.11
N GLU A 65 -12.20 -0.61 -1.18
CA GLU A 65 -10.83 -0.51 -1.67
C GLU A 65 -9.84 -1.33 -0.83
N LEU A 66 -9.96 -1.30 0.51
CA LEU A 66 -9.12 -2.10 1.40
C LEU A 66 -9.31 -3.61 1.17
N VAL A 67 -10.56 -4.05 1.01
CA VAL A 67 -10.87 -5.46 0.75
C VAL A 67 -10.25 -5.91 -0.57
N LEU A 68 -10.33 -5.10 -1.62
CA LEU A 68 -9.74 -5.39 -2.93
C LEU A 68 -8.20 -5.40 -2.90
N ALA A 69 -7.60 -4.50 -2.14
CA ALA A 69 -6.15 -4.47 -1.91
C ALA A 69 -5.67 -5.75 -1.21
N ILE A 70 -6.32 -6.14 -0.11
CA ILE A 70 -6.00 -7.37 0.63
C ILE A 70 -6.21 -8.60 -0.27
N HIS A 71 -7.31 -8.65 -1.01
CA HIS A 71 -7.57 -9.74 -1.95
C HIS A 71 -6.46 -9.87 -2.99
N SER A 72 -5.98 -8.76 -3.55
CA SER A 72 -4.87 -8.76 -4.52
C SER A 72 -3.59 -9.33 -3.94
N VAL A 73 -3.21 -8.91 -2.73
CA VAL A 73 -2.03 -9.44 -2.03
C VAL A 73 -2.17 -10.95 -1.78
N HIS A 74 -3.36 -11.41 -1.39
CA HIS A 74 -3.65 -12.82 -1.19
C HIS A 74 -3.59 -13.64 -2.50
N GLN A 75 -4.05 -13.09 -3.63
CA GLN A 75 -3.93 -13.76 -4.94
C GLN A 75 -2.47 -13.95 -5.37
N MET A 76 -1.58 -13.08 -4.89
CA MET A 76 -0.13 -13.20 -5.12
C MET A 76 0.55 -14.19 -4.16
N GLY A 77 -0.19 -14.79 -3.22
CA GLY A 77 0.34 -15.77 -2.25
C GLY A 77 0.98 -15.15 -1.00
N TYR A 78 0.75 -13.86 -0.76
CA TYR A 78 1.29 -13.14 0.40
C TYR A 78 0.20 -12.84 1.43
N VAL A 79 0.60 -12.64 2.68
CA VAL A 79 -0.28 -12.18 3.76
C VAL A 79 0.30 -10.88 4.31
N HIS A 80 -0.48 -9.79 4.25
CA HIS A 80 -0.11 -8.52 4.86
C HIS A 80 -0.22 -8.65 6.40
N ARG A 81 0.77 -8.12 7.14
CA ARG A 81 0.91 -8.27 8.60
C ARG A 81 1.17 -6.94 9.28
#